data_AF-A0A0D0J5A7-F1
#
_entry.id   AF-A0A0D0J5A7-F1
#
_cell.length_a   1.000
_cell.length_b   1.000
_cell.length_c   1.000
_cell.angle_alpha   90.00
_cell.angle_beta   90.00
_cell.angle_gamma   90.00
#
_symmetry.space_group_name_H-M   'P 1'
#
loop_
_entity.id
_entity.type
_entity.pdbx_description
1 polymer ?
#
loop_
_entity_poly.entity_id
_entity_poly.type
_entity_poly.pdbx_seq_one_letter_code
_entity_poly.pdbx_strand_id
1 'polypeptide(L)'
;MRSLTGFAPISAGSVRVAGHDVTNLARGELRTLRSDVGQVFQQFNLIPRLSVMTNVLTGALHGAGAINLVGGFSTAHRRRALELLDRVGIAHKATAPARSLSGGQQQRVAIARALMQQPKVILADEPVASLDPKLADSVLELLREIATEDGIPVLVSLHVLPLALAHSDRIIGLRHGRMLVAGATSQLDAAALAPLYDDEEHDDDAHH
;
A
#
# COMPACT_ATOMS: atom_id res chain seq x y z
N MET A 1 8.33 -3.83 6.04
CA MET A 1 6.89 -3.47 6.17
C MET A 1 6.08 -4.46 7.01
N ARG A 2 6.23 -5.78 6.81
CA ARG A 2 5.46 -6.83 7.54
C ARG A 2 5.42 -6.72 9.07
N SER A 3 6.51 -6.33 9.72
CA SER A 3 6.54 -6.16 11.18
C SER A 3 5.61 -5.05 11.69
N LEU A 4 5.29 -4.04 10.86
CA LEU A 4 4.38 -2.94 11.22
C LEU A 4 2.92 -3.40 11.41
N THR A 5 2.58 -4.59 10.92
CA THR A 5 1.21 -5.15 10.99
C THR A 5 1.17 -6.51 11.68
N GLY A 6 2.26 -6.84 12.40
CA GLY A 6 2.38 -8.07 13.18
C GLY A 6 2.47 -9.35 12.33
N PHE A 7 2.90 -9.26 11.06
CA PHE A 7 3.16 -10.44 10.23
C PHE A 7 4.57 -11.01 10.41
N ALA A 8 5.48 -10.25 11.01
CA ALA A 8 6.82 -10.69 11.38
C ALA A 8 7.14 -10.19 12.80
N PRO A 9 7.83 -10.99 13.63
CA PRO A 9 8.18 -10.59 14.98
C PRO A 9 9.20 -9.45 14.98
N ILE A 10 9.21 -8.67 16.07
CA ILE A 10 10.18 -7.61 16.32
C ILE A 10 11.12 -8.12 17.40
N SER A 11 12.40 -8.30 17.07
CA SER A 11 13.38 -8.90 17.99
C SER A 11 13.81 -7.94 19.11
N ALA A 12 13.82 -6.63 18.86
CA ALA A 12 14.18 -5.59 19.82
C ALA A 12 13.59 -4.22 19.41
N GLY A 13 13.51 -3.30 20.37
CA GLY A 13 12.99 -1.95 20.15
C GLY A 13 11.47 -1.84 20.36
N SER A 14 10.89 -0.72 19.92
CA SER A 14 9.44 -0.46 19.97
C SER A 14 8.93 0.03 18.62
N VAL A 15 7.69 -0.33 18.28
CA VAL A 15 7.06 0.03 17.01
C VAL A 15 5.63 0.44 17.30
N ARG A 16 5.25 1.65 16.88
CA ARG A 16 3.89 2.16 17.02
C ARG A 16 3.31 2.49 15.66
N VAL A 17 2.10 2.01 15.39
CA VAL A 17 1.41 2.18 14.11
C VAL A 17 -0.05 2.52 14.37
N ALA A 18 -0.53 3.60 13.75
CA ALA A 18 -1.91 4.08 13.92
C ALA A 18 -2.34 4.25 15.39
N GLY A 19 -1.38 4.56 16.28
CA GLY A 19 -1.57 4.72 17.73
C GLY A 19 -1.35 3.44 18.56
N HIS A 20 -1.33 2.27 17.93
CA HIS A 20 -1.15 0.97 18.60
C HIS A 20 0.33 0.62 18.77
N ASP A 21 0.73 0.06 19.91
CA ASP A 21 2.07 -0.50 20.11
C ASP A 21 2.12 -1.94 19.59
N VAL A 22 2.79 -2.15 18.47
CA VAL A 22 2.84 -3.42 17.74
C VAL A 22 3.74 -4.45 18.43
N THR A 23 4.64 -4.03 19.33
CA THR A 23 5.60 -4.95 19.94
C THR A 23 4.99 -5.94 20.92
N ASN A 24 3.90 -5.56 21.58
CA ASN A 24 3.29 -6.34 22.66
C ASN A 24 1.80 -6.66 22.41
N LEU A 25 1.32 -6.66 21.16
CA LEU A 25 -0.12 -6.84 20.89
C LEU A 25 -0.61 -8.24 21.24
N ALA A 26 -1.70 -8.31 22.00
CA ALA A 26 -2.53 -9.50 22.10
C ALA A 26 -3.22 -9.78 20.75
N ARG A 27 -3.57 -11.05 20.49
CA ARG A 27 -4.21 -11.45 19.21
C ARG A 27 -5.48 -10.66 18.87
N GLY A 28 -6.24 -10.23 19.88
CA GLY A 28 -7.45 -9.42 19.69
C GLY A 28 -7.15 -8.01 19.17
N GLU A 29 -6.07 -7.39 19.63
CA GLU A 29 -5.67 -6.03 19.29
C GLU A 29 -5.08 -5.94 17.87
N LEU A 30 -4.50 -7.05 17.37
CA LEU A 30 -4.04 -7.15 15.98
C LEU A 30 -5.17 -6.95 14.97
N ARG A 31 -6.39 -7.38 15.29
CA ARG A 31 -7.54 -7.19 14.39
C ARG A 31 -7.89 -5.70 14.26
N THR A 32 -7.85 -4.96 15.37
CA THR A 32 -8.10 -3.51 15.40
C THR A 32 -6.98 -2.72 14.74
N LEU A 33 -5.71 -3.10 14.96
CA LEU A 33 -4.60 -2.51 14.22
C LEU A 33 -4.79 -2.69 12.70
N ARG A 34 -5.12 -3.91 12.26
CA ARG A 34 -5.27 -4.23 10.83
C ARG A 34 -6.49 -3.58 10.17
N SER A 35 -7.49 -3.11 10.93
CA SER A 35 -8.56 -2.27 10.38
C SER A 35 -8.19 -0.80 10.27
N ASP A 36 -7.33 -0.33 11.17
CA ASP A 36 -6.81 1.04 11.12
C ASP A 36 -5.71 1.19 10.05
N VAL A 37 -5.19 0.10 9.49
CA VAL A 37 -4.10 0.09 8.51
C VAL A 37 -4.60 -0.46 7.17
N GLY A 38 -4.62 0.40 6.14
CA GLY A 38 -4.91 -0.02 4.77
C GLY A 38 -3.68 -0.66 4.14
N GLN A 39 -3.77 -1.90 3.68
CA GLN A 39 -2.65 -2.58 3.02
C GLN A 39 -2.85 -2.68 1.51
N VAL A 40 -1.83 -2.26 0.78
CA VAL A 40 -1.70 -2.40 -0.66
C VAL A 40 -0.48 -3.30 -0.91
N PHE A 41 -0.68 -4.42 -1.59
CA PHE A 41 0.35 -5.44 -1.79
C PHE A 41 0.80 -5.49 -3.25
N GLN A 42 2.04 -5.94 -3.47
CA GLN A 42 2.60 -6.23 -4.80
C GLN A 42 1.70 -7.18 -5.62
N GLN A 43 1.22 -8.26 -5.01
CA GLN A 43 0.15 -9.07 -5.58
C GLN A 43 -1.17 -8.44 -5.13
N PHE A 44 -2.01 -7.98 -6.08
CA PHE A 44 -3.23 -7.22 -5.81
C PHE A 44 -4.17 -7.84 -4.76
N ASN A 45 -4.04 -9.16 -4.53
CA ASN A 45 -4.81 -9.94 -3.55
C ASN A 45 -6.32 -9.79 -3.74
N LEU A 46 -6.75 -9.51 -4.98
CA LEU A 46 -8.15 -9.46 -5.35
C LEU A 46 -8.69 -10.89 -5.51
N ILE A 47 -9.97 -11.07 -5.21
CA ILE A 47 -10.68 -12.33 -5.46
C ILE A 47 -11.07 -12.34 -6.95
N PRO A 48 -10.40 -13.12 -7.82
CA PRO A 48 -10.47 -12.92 -9.28
C PRO A 48 -11.85 -13.24 -9.88
N ARG A 49 -12.63 -14.07 -9.19
CA ARG A 49 -13.98 -14.47 -9.60
C ARG A 49 -15.06 -13.45 -9.23
N LEU A 50 -14.80 -12.60 -8.23
CA LEU A 50 -15.77 -11.60 -7.77
C LEU A 50 -15.67 -10.34 -8.63
N SER A 51 -16.75 -9.57 -8.63
CA SER A 51 -16.76 -8.28 -9.32
C SER A 51 -15.80 -7.29 -8.65
N VAL A 52 -15.44 -6.25 -9.39
CA VAL A 52 -14.68 -5.10 -8.88
C VAL A 52 -15.38 -4.47 -7.67
N MET A 53 -16.69 -4.23 -7.78
CA MET A 53 -17.52 -3.71 -6.69
C MET A 53 -17.45 -4.59 -5.45
N THR A 54 -17.61 -5.91 -5.60
CA THR A 54 -17.55 -6.83 -4.46
C THR A 54 -16.16 -6.85 -3.83
N ASN A 55 -15.09 -6.79 -4.63
CA ASN A 55 -13.72 -6.70 -4.12
C ASN A 55 -13.52 -5.43 -3.27
N VAL A 56 -14.00 -4.28 -3.70
CA VAL A 56 -13.93 -3.04 -2.89
C VAL A 56 -14.74 -3.17 -1.61
N LEU A 57 -15.97 -3.69 -1.70
CA LEU A 57 -16.85 -3.91 -0.54
C LEU A 57 -16.23 -4.82 0.53
N THR A 58 -15.32 -5.73 0.16
CA THR A 58 -14.62 -6.56 1.16
C THR A 58 -13.82 -5.73 2.17
N GLY A 59 -13.40 -4.50 1.83
CA GLY A 59 -12.76 -3.59 2.77
C GLY A 59 -13.68 -3.17 3.92
N ALA A 60 -15.00 -3.18 3.75
CA ALA A 60 -15.95 -2.84 4.81
C ALA A 60 -16.19 -3.99 5.81
N LEU A 61 -15.70 -5.21 5.54
CA LEU A 61 -16.04 -6.41 6.33
C LEU A 61 -15.63 -6.31 7.80
N HIS A 62 -14.58 -5.57 8.13
CA HIS A 62 -14.14 -5.45 9.52
C HIS A 62 -15.24 -4.83 10.42
N GLY A 63 -15.91 -3.78 9.95
CA GLY A 63 -16.93 -3.04 10.71
C GLY A 63 -18.36 -3.56 10.50
N ALA A 64 -18.60 -4.43 9.51
CA ALA A 64 -19.94 -4.75 9.04
C ALA A 64 -20.48 -6.12 9.55
N GLY A 65 -19.72 -6.89 10.32
CA GLY A 65 -20.17 -8.14 10.92
C GLY A 65 -20.35 -9.32 9.94
N ALA A 66 -20.72 -10.50 10.46
CA ALA A 66 -20.72 -11.76 9.71
C ALA A 66 -21.72 -11.82 8.54
N ILE A 67 -22.81 -11.06 8.58
CA ILE A 67 -23.84 -10.98 7.53
C ILE A 67 -23.27 -10.43 6.20
N ASN A 68 -22.21 -9.64 6.25
CA ASN A 68 -21.58 -9.11 5.04
C ASN A 68 -20.68 -10.13 4.32
N LEU A 69 -20.27 -11.21 4.99
CA LEU A 69 -19.57 -12.34 4.35
C LEU A 69 -20.48 -13.09 3.36
N VAL A 70 -21.81 -12.99 3.51
CA VAL A 70 -22.80 -13.54 2.57
C VAL A 70 -23.39 -12.46 1.64
N GLY A 71 -22.75 -11.28 1.52
CA GLY A 71 -23.11 -10.25 0.54
C GLY A 71 -24.15 -9.22 1.00
N GLY A 72 -24.47 -9.17 2.30
CA GLY A 72 -25.43 -8.24 2.90
C GLY A 72 -24.98 -6.76 3.02
N PHE A 73 -24.25 -6.25 2.03
CA PHE A 73 -23.74 -4.87 2.05
C PHE A 73 -24.86 -3.84 1.91
N SER A 74 -24.93 -2.91 2.88
CA SER A 74 -25.89 -1.81 2.90
C SER A 74 -25.79 -0.92 1.66
N THR A 75 -26.86 -0.19 1.36
CA THR A 75 -26.89 0.80 0.29
C THR A 75 -25.81 1.87 0.47
N ALA A 76 -25.51 2.24 1.72
CA ALA A 76 -24.44 3.17 2.05
C ALA A 76 -23.05 2.61 1.69
N HIS A 77 -22.79 1.33 1.97
CA HIS A 77 -21.53 0.69 1.56
C HIS A 77 -21.38 0.65 0.04
N ARG A 78 -22.45 0.32 -0.69
CA ARG A 78 -22.43 0.28 -2.15
C ARG A 78 -22.19 1.66 -2.76
N ARG A 79 -22.83 2.71 -2.22
CA ARG A 79 -22.59 4.09 -2.65
C ARG A 79 -21.14 4.51 -2.42
N ARG A 80 -20.61 4.30 -1.21
CA ARG A 80 -19.21 4.60 -0.89
C ARG A 80 -18.24 3.83 -1.79
N ALA A 81 -18.48 2.55 -2.02
CA ALA A 81 -17.64 1.74 -2.90
C ALA A 81 -17.65 2.30 -4.34
N LEU A 82 -18.80 2.78 -4.83
CA LEU A 82 -18.88 3.44 -6.14
C LEU A 82 -18.11 4.77 -6.18
N GLU A 83 -18.24 5.61 -5.15
CA GLU A 83 -17.48 6.86 -5.01
C GLU A 83 -15.96 6.59 -5.01
N LEU A 84 -15.51 5.57 -4.29
CA LEU A 84 -14.10 5.17 -4.29
C LEU A 84 -13.65 4.62 -5.65
N LEU A 85 -14.50 3.84 -6.32
CA LEU A 85 -14.21 3.34 -7.66
C LEU A 85 -14.14 4.47 -8.69
N ASP A 86 -14.95 5.50 -8.54
CA ASP A 86 -14.93 6.69 -9.38
C ASP A 86 -13.65 7.49 -9.15
N ARG A 87 -13.29 7.71 -7.88
CA ARG A 87 -12.04 8.38 -7.48
C ARG A 87 -10.80 7.72 -8.07
N VAL A 88 -10.74 6.38 -8.05
CA VAL A 88 -9.61 5.65 -8.65
C VAL A 88 -9.76 5.46 -10.18
N GLY A 89 -10.78 6.02 -10.81
CA GLY A 89 -10.98 6.04 -12.27
C GLY A 89 -11.48 4.73 -12.89
N ILE A 90 -12.12 3.85 -12.11
CA ILE A 90 -12.53 2.51 -12.56
C ILE A 90 -14.01 2.15 -12.31
N ALA A 91 -14.86 3.13 -11.97
CA ALA A 91 -16.30 2.92 -11.78
C ALA A 91 -16.99 2.21 -12.96
N HIS A 92 -16.58 2.52 -14.21
CA HIS A 92 -17.12 1.90 -15.42
C HIS A 92 -16.92 0.37 -15.50
N LYS A 93 -16.05 -0.22 -14.67
CA LYS A 93 -15.84 -1.68 -14.57
C LYS A 93 -16.38 -2.29 -13.28
N ALA A 94 -17.19 -1.57 -12.52
CA ALA A 94 -17.69 -2.02 -11.21
C ALA A 94 -18.30 -3.44 -11.22
N THR A 95 -18.99 -3.82 -12.31
CA THR A 95 -19.65 -5.14 -12.45
C THR A 95 -18.75 -6.21 -13.06
N ALA A 96 -17.61 -5.83 -13.65
CA ALA A 96 -16.70 -6.77 -14.30
C ALA A 96 -15.98 -7.65 -13.26
N PRO A 97 -15.63 -8.90 -13.60
CA PRO A 97 -14.84 -9.74 -12.71
C PRO A 97 -13.40 -9.19 -12.60
N ALA A 98 -12.80 -9.22 -11.41
CA ALA A 98 -11.46 -8.66 -11.19
C ALA A 98 -10.38 -9.29 -12.10
N ARG A 99 -10.53 -10.57 -12.49
CA ARG A 99 -9.61 -11.26 -13.41
C ARG A 99 -9.55 -10.67 -14.83
N SER A 100 -10.54 -9.88 -15.24
CA SER A 100 -10.56 -9.28 -16.58
C SER A 100 -9.88 -7.91 -16.65
N LEU A 101 -9.28 -7.45 -15.55
CA LEU A 101 -8.62 -6.15 -15.45
C LEU A 101 -7.13 -6.25 -15.79
N SER A 102 -6.57 -5.17 -16.34
CA SER A 102 -5.11 -5.02 -16.43
C SER A 102 -4.47 -4.88 -15.04
N GLY A 103 -3.15 -5.04 -14.92
CA GLY A 103 -2.44 -4.90 -13.65
C GLY A 103 -2.71 -3.57 -12.95
N GLY A 104 -2.56 -2.43 -13.66
CA GLY A 104 -2.81 -1.12 -13.06
C GLY A 104 -4.28 -0.90 -12.68
N GLN A 105 -5.21 -1.51 -13.41
CA GLN A 105 -6.62 -1.52 -13.04
C GLN A 105 -6.87 -2.33 -11.76
N GLN A 106 -6.25 -3.51 -11.62
CA GLN A 106 -6.31 -4.30 -10.39
C GLN A 106 -5.71 -3.54 -9.21
N GLN A 107 -4.62 -2.80 -9.42
CA GLN A 107 -3.99 -1.97 -8.40
C GLN A 107 -4.93 -0.86 -7.91
N ARG A 108 -5.62 -0.16 -8.83
CA ARG A 108 -6.65 0.84 -8.49
C ARG A 108 -7.77 0.24 -7.64
N VAL A 109 -8.21 -0.97 -7.97
CA VAL A 109 -9.22 -1.69 -7.16
C VAL A 109 -8.68 -2.06 -5.78
N ALA A 110 -7.41 -2.46 -5.68
CA ALA A 110 -6.78 -2.77 -4.40
C ALA A 110 -6.68 -1.52 -3.50
N ILE A 111 -6.35 -0.35 -4.08
CA ILE A 111 -6.34 0.95 -3.38
C ILE A 111 -7.75 1.33 -2.93
N ALA A 112 -8.75 1.25 -3.82
CA ALA A 112 -10.15 1.52 -3.45
C ALA A 112 -10.63 0.60 -2.31
N ARG A 113 -10.26 -0.68 -2.34
CA ARG A 113 -10.55 -1.63 -1.24
C ARG A 113 -9.87 -1.21 0.06
N ALA A 114 -8.63 -0.74 0.03
CA ALA A 114 -7.93 -0.25 1.21
C ALA A 114 -8.63 0.99 1.79
N LEU A 115 -9.03 1.95 0.94
CA LEU A 115 -9.78 3.15 1.35
C LEU A 115 -11.17 2.85 1.90
N MET A 116 -11.80 1.75 1.45
CA MET A 116 -13.09 1.30 1.98
C MET A 116 -13.02 0.97 3.49
N GLN A 117 -11.83 0.63 4.01
CA GLN A 117 -11.60 0.38 5.44
C GLN A 117 -11.62 1.65 6.30
N GLN A 118 -11.52 2.84 5.69
CA GLN A 118 -11.26 4.11 6.40
C GLN A 118 -9.96 4.05 7.24
N PRO A 119 -8.82 3.74 6.59
CA PRO A 119 -7.57 3.55 7.31
C PRO A 119 -7.04 4.87 7.86
N LYS A 120 -6.34 4.78 8.99
CA LYS A 120 -5.55 5.89 9.56
C LYS A 120 -4.17 6.01 8.91
N VAL A 121 -3.70 4.96 8.23
CA VAL A 121 -2.42 4.91 7.50
C VAL A 121 -2.50 3.86 6.40
N ILE A 122 -1.88 4.11 5.26
CA ILE A 122 -1.74 3.14 4.17
C ILE A 122 -0.30 2.63 4.14
N LEU A 123 -0.14 1.32 4.06
CA LEU A 123 1.12 0.64 3.82
C LEU A 123 1.07 -0.02 2.45
N ALA A 124 1.95 0.40 1.54
CA ALA A 124 2.00 -0.09 0.18
C ALA A 124 3.34 -0.78 -0.08
N ASP A 125 3.31 -2.11 -0.12
CA ASP A 125 4.49 -2.95 -0.30
C ASP A 125 4.71 -3.21 -1.79
N GLU A 126 5.67 -2.51 -2.40
CA GLU A 126 5.99 -2.57 -3.83
C GLU A 126 4.76 -2.47 -4.76
N PRO A 127 3.96 -1.40 -4.65
CA PRO A 127 2.65 -1.31 -5.34
C PRO A 127 2.74 -1.27 -6.86
N VAL A 128 3.94 -1.12 -7.42
CA VAL A 128 4.17 -0.87 -8.86
C VAL A 128 5.17 -1.84 -9.49
N ALA A 129 5.67 -2.85 -8.78
CA ALA A 129 6.76 -3.71 -9.25
C ALA A 129 6.46 -4.47 -10.56
N SER A 130 5.19 -4.71 -10.89
CA SER A 130 4.77 -5.42 -12.11
C SER A 130 4.04 -4.53 -13.11
N LEU A 131 4.11 -3.20 -12.96
CA LEU A 131 3.43 -2.25 -13.82
C LEU A 131 4.41 -1.61 -14.80
N ASP A 132 3.94 -1.25 -15.99
CA ASP A 132 4.72 -0.40 -16.88
C ASP A 132 4.91 1.01 -16.26
N PRO A 133 5.94 1.77 -16.68
CA PRO A 133 6.28 3.05 -16.06
C PRO A 133 5.14 4.06 -16.01
N LYS A 134 4.28 4.13 -17.04
CA LYS A 134 3.16 5.09 -17.06
C LYS A 134 2.09 4.71 -16.05
N LEU A 135 1.78 3.42 -15.92
CA LEU A 135 0.85 2.93 -14.91
C LEU A 135 1.42 3.06 -13.50
N ALA A 136 2.73 2.84 -13.32
CA ALA A 136 3.42 3.02 -12.04
C ALA A 136 3.29 4.47 -11.55
N ASP A 137 3.63 5.45 -12.39
CA ASP A 137 3.50 6.88 -12.08
C ASP A 137 2.07 7.23 -11.67
N SER A 138 1.09 6.78 -12.44
CA SER A 138 -0.32 7.11 -12.17
C SER A 138 -0.85 6.47 -10.88
N VAL A 139 -0.33 5.31 -10.47
CA VAL A 139 -0.67 4.67 -9.19
C VAL A 139 -0.01 5.39 -8.02
N LEU A 140 1.24 5.83 -8.18
CA LEU A 140 1.95 6.57 -7.13
C LEU A 140 1.37 7.97 -6.93
N GLU A 141 1.00 8.66 -8.01
CA GLU A 141 0.32 9.96 -7.91
C GLU A 141 -1.02 9.82 -7.18
N LEU A 142 -1.81 8.77 -7.49
CA LEU A 142 -3.04 8.49 -6.75
C LEU A 142 -2.78 8.27 -5.24
N LEU A 143 -1.73 7.56 -4.86
CA LEU A 143 -1.36 7.37 -3.45
C LEU A 143 -0.94 8.69 -2.80
N ARG A 144 -0.25 9.56 -3.54
CA ARG A 144 0.14 10.89 -3.09
C ARG A 144 -1.06 11.80 -2.90
N GLU A 145 -2.00 11.83 -3.84
CA GLU A 145 -3.27 12.55 -3.74
C GLU A 145 -4.07 12.10 -2.50
N ILE A 146 -4.15 10.80 -2.25
CA ILE A 146 -4.78 10.28 -1.02
C ILE A 146 -4.07 10.82 0.23
N ALA A 147 -2.73 10.87 0.23
CA ALA A 147 -1.99 11.36 1.38
C ALA A 147 -2.23 12.85 1.65
N THR A 148 -2.28 13.67 0.59
CA THR A 148 -2.41 15.13 0.71
C THR A 148 -3.85 15.58 0.89
N GLU A 149 -4.80 15.00 0.16
CA GLU A 149 -6.22 15.39 0.18
C GLU A 149 -6.98 14.80 1.36
N ASP A 150 -6.77 13.51 1.66
CA ASP A 150 -7.49 12.84 2.77
C ASP A 150 -6.77 12.97 4.11
N GLY A 151 -5.50 13.43 4.08
CA GLY A 151 -4.65 13.47 5.26
C GLY A 151 -4.32 12.07 5.81
N ILE A 152 -4.34 11.03 4.95
CA ILE A 152 -4.01 9.65 5.32
C ILE A 152 -2.53 9.40 5.02
N PRO A 153 -1.64 9.29 6.01
CA PRO A 153 -0.22 9.01 5.77
C PRO A 153 -0.04 7.72 4.96
N VAL A 154 0.85 7.76 3.98
CA VAL A 154 1.18 6.62 3.13
C VAL A 154 2.66 6.28 3.31
N LEU A 155 2.94 5.01 3.63
CA LEU A 155 4.29 4.44 3.61
C LEU A 155 4.40 3.47 2.45
N VAL A 156 5.29 3.78 1.52
CA VAL A 156 5.53 3.01 0.29
C VAL A 156 6.94 2.43 0.33
N SER A 157 7.11 1.15 0.00
CA SER A 157 8.41 0.56 -0.35
C SER A 157 8.58 0.53 -1.86
N LEU A 158 9.70 1.05 -2.36
CA LEU A 158 10.05 1.06 -3.78
C LEU A 158 11.50 0.63 -3.94
N HIS A 159 11.78 -0.04 -5.06
CA HIS A 159 13.14 -0.36 -5.51
C HIS A 159 13.64 0.62 -6.57
N VAL A 160 12.75 1.41 -7.16
CA VAL A 160 13.07 2.35 -8.26
C VAL A 160 13.20 3.76 -7.69
N LEU A 161 14.45 4.23 -7.54
CA LEU A 161 14.73 5.53 -6.92
C LEU A 161 14.09 6.73 -7.66
N PRO A 162 14.08 6.82 -9.00
CA PRO A 162 13.42 7.93 -9.69
C PRO A 162 11.93 8.07 -9.33
N LEU A 163 11.22 6.96 -9.17
CA LEU A 163 9.81 6.96 -8.74
C LEU A 163 9.68 7.40 -7.27
N ALA A 164 10.58 6.94 -6.40
CA ALA A 164 10.58 7.36 -5.00
C ALA A 164 10.81 8.87 -4.86
N LEU A 165 11.76 9.43 -5.62
CA LEU A 165 12.07 10.86 -5.64
C LEU A 165 10.92 11.69 -6.22
N ALA A 166 10.22 11.20 -7.23
CA ALA A 166 9.12 11.92 -7.86
C ALA A 166 7.86 12.01 -6.97
N HIS A 167 7.58 10.96 -6.18
CA HIS A 167 6.27 10.78 -5.54
C HIS A 167 6.28 10.82 -4.01
N SER A 168 7.44 10.95 -3.36
CA SER A 168 7.55 10.91 -1.89
C SER A 168 7.98 12.25 -1.30
N ASP A 169 7.41 12.64 -0.16
CA ASP A 169 7.85 13.83 0.59
C ASP A 169 9.16 13.58 1.37
N ARG A 170 9.36 12.32 1.80
CA ARG A 170 10.52 11.86 2.57
C ARG A 170 10.95 10.49 2.10
N ILE A 171 12.25 10.25 2.12
CA ILE A 171 12.85 8.96 1.73
C ILE A 171 13.70 8.43 2.88
N ILE A 172 13.63 7.11 3.05
CA ILE A 172 14.49 6.34 3.94
C ILE A 172 15.12 5.23 3.09
N GLY A 173 16.44 5.33 2.88
CA GLY A 173 17.25 4.35 2.18
C GLY A 173 17.84 3.35 3.17
N LEU A 174 17.59 2.06 2.94
CA LEU A 174 18.09 0.96 3.77
C LEU A 174 19.05 0.09 2.95
N ARG A 175 20.17 -0.31 3.53
CA ARG A 175 21.12 -1.29 2.96
C ARG A 175 21.59 -2.25 4.05
N HIS A 176 21.53 -3.55 3.79
CA HIS A 176 21.86 -4.62 4.76
C HIS A 176 21.25 -4.40 6.16
N GLY A 177 19.98 -3.96 6.21
CA GLY A 177 19.28 -3.70 7.47
C GLY A 177 19.71 -2.43 8.21
N ARG A 178 20.59 -1.61 7.63
CA ARG A 178 21.02 -0.31 8.18
C ARG A 178 20.44 0.84 7.37
N MET A 179 20.05 1.90 8.07
CA MET A 179 19.59 3.14 7.44
C MET A 179 20.82 3.95 7.00
N LEU A 180 20.94 4.16 5.69
CA LEU A 180 22.02 4.94 5.10
C LEU A 180 21.58 6.35 4.74
N VAL A 181 20.33 6.50 4.33
CA VAL A 181 19.75 7.78 3.93
C VAL A 181 18.43 7.99 4.65
N ALA A 182 18.21 9.17 5.19
CA ALA A 182 16.93 9.57 5.76
C ALA A 182 16.76 11.09 5.67
N GLY A 183 15.75 11.57 4.94
CA GLY A 183 15.57 13.01 4.76
C GLY A 183 14.29 13.36 4.02
N ALA A 184 14.01 14.67 3.97
CA ALA A 184 13.02 15.20 3.05
C ALA A 184 13.56 15.07 1.62
N THR A 185 12.72 14.66 0.68
CA THR A 185 13.13 14.44 -0.71
C THR A 185 13.74 15.70 -1.35
N SER A 186 13.22 16.88 -0.98
CA SER A 186 13.74 18.18 -1.44
C SER A 186 15.15 18.51 -0.93
N GLN A 187 15.68 17.76 0.04
CA GLN A 187 17.00 17.95 0.64
C GLN A 187 17.99 16.84 0.24
N LEU A 188 17.55 15.85 -0.54
CA LEU A 188 18.39 14.75 -0.99
C LEU A 188 18.98 15.09 -2.36
N ASP A 189 20.28 15.28 -2.41
CA ASP A 189 21.04 15.43 -3.64
C ASP A 189 21.71 14.10 -4.04
N ALA A 190 22.40 14.11 -5.19
CA ALA A 190 23.11 12.92 -5.68
C ALA A 190 24.16 12.41 -4.68
N ALA A 191 24.83 13.30 -3.95
CA ALA A 191 25.84 12.92 -2.96
C ALA A 191 25.21 12.23 -1.74
N ALA A 192 24.04 12.69 -1.28
CA ALA A 192 23.29 12.05 -0.21
C ALA A 192 22.76 10.67 -0.60
N LEU A 193 22.54 10.42 -1.90
CA LEU A 193 22.04 9.15 -2.43
C LEU A 193 23.15 8.19 -2.86
N ALA A 194 24.38 8.66 -3.07
CA ALA A 194 25.53 7.84 -3.49
C ALA A 194 25.76 6.57 -2.63
N PRO A 195 25.62 6.60 -1.30
CA PRO A 195 25.78 5.40 -0.47
C PRO A 195 24.78 4.27 -0.77
N LEU A 196 23.71 4.53 -1.54
CA LEU A 196 22.78 3.50 -2.01
C LEU A 196 23.29 2.77 -3.26
N TYR A 197 24.25 3.36 -3.99
CA TYR A 197 24.76 2.87 -5.29
C TYR A 197 26.16 2.25 -5.25
N ASP A 198 26.96 2.54 -4.23
CA ASP A 198 28.42 2.32 -4.20
C ASP A 198 28.96 0.88 -4.45
N ASP A 199 28.15 -0.15 -4.68
CA ASP A 199 28.65 -1.53 -4.89
C ASP A 199 27.99 -2.35 -6.01
N GLU A 200 27.11 -1.80 -6.87
CA GLU A 200 26.69 -2.56 -8.07
C GLU A 200 27.85 -2.86 -9.04
N GLU A 201 29.01 -2.21 -8.87
CA GLU A 201 30.23 -2.46 -9.67
C GLU A 201 31.18 -3.53 -9.10
N HIS A 202 30.95 -4.10 -7.90
CA HIS A 202 31.91 -5.04 -7.28
C HIS A 202 31.49 -6.52 -7.24
N ASP A 203 30.27 -6.89 -7.64
CA ASP A 203 29.78 -8.28 -7.54
C ASP A 203 29.86 -9.09 -8.86
N ASP A 204 30.27 -8.48 -9.98
CA ASP A 204 30.40 -9.17 -11.29
C ASP A 204 31.79 -9.81 -11.53
N ASP A 205 32.79 -9.55 -10.68
CA ASP A 205 34.17 -10.06 -10.84
C ASP A 205 34.51 -11.33 -10.02
N ALA A 206 33.54 -11.93 -9.32
CA ALA A 206 33.79 -13.07 -8.42
C ALA A 206 33.52 -14.47 -9.05
N HIS A 207 33.29 -14.56 -10.36
CA HIS A 207 33.14 -15.83 -11.06
C HIS A 207 34.01 -15.91 -12.32
N HIS A 208 35.31 -16.16 -12.12
CA HIS A 208 36.18 -16.79 -13.12
C HIS A 208 36.91 -17.99 -12.52
#